data_AF-A0A220SX66-F1
#
_entry.id   AF-A0A220SX66-F1
#
_cell.length_a   1.000
_cell.length_b   1.000
_cell.length_c   1.000
_cell.angle_alpha   90.00
_cell.angle_beta   90.00
_cell.angle_gamma   90.00
#
_symmetry.space_group_name_H-M   'P 1'
#
loop_
_entity.id
_entity.type
_entity.pdbx_description
1 polymer ?
#
loop_
_entity_poly.entity_id
_entity_poly.type
_entity_poly.pdbx_seq_one_letter_code
_entity_poly.pdbx_strand_id
1 'polypeptide(L)'
;MAQSTGTPPTAAIPTDETCPDDATVRDRVWDATLCLLTARPIPFQAWRVRRRAGLGDSNDRTIRRTLTVMAEAGWLEHEPNSKWWHPGPKADERLDAA
;
A
#
# COMPACT_ATOMS: atom_id res chain seq x y z
N MET A 1 -44.69 -38.17 -14.12
CA MET A 1 -43.78 -37.81 -15.24
C MET A 1 -43.22 -36.44 -14.89
N ALA A 2 -42.06 -36.40 -14.23
CA ALA A 2 -40.72 -36.18 -14.81
C ALA A 2 -40.47 -34.71 -15.19
N GLN A 3 -39.76 -33.97 -14.30
CA GLN A 3 -38.44 -33.30 -14.50
C GLN A 3 -38.49 -32.06 -15.42
N SER A 4 -37.88 -30.90 -15.13
CA SER A 4 -36.49 -30.73 -14.72
C SER A 4 -36.22 -29.39 -14.02
N THR A 5 -35.25 -29.48 -13.12
CA THR A 5 -34.44 -28.46 -12.45
C THR A 5 -33.93 -27.33 -13.35
N GLY A 6 -34.12 -26.09 -12.89
CA GLY A 6 -33.40 -24.90 -13.36
C GLY A 6 -32.63 -24.28 -12.19
N THR A 7 -31.33 -24.54 -12.18
CA THR A 7 -30.22 -23.97 -11.42
C THR A 7 -30.45 -22.57 -10.81
N PRO A 8 -30.10 -22.32 -9.53
CA PRO A 8 -30.02 -20.95 -9.02
C PRO A 8 -28.91 -20.21 -9.78
N PRO A 9 -29.06 -18.91 -10.11
CA PRO A 9 -27.95 -18.16 -10.68
C PRO A 9 -26.78 -18.25 -9.70
N THR A 10 -25.68 -18.82 -10.19
CA THR A 10 -24.37 -18.78 -9.55
C THR A 10 -24.18 -17.37 -9.01
N ALA A 11 -23.85 -17.26 -7.73
CA ALA A 11 -23.39 -16.02 -7.16
C ALA A 11 -22.21 -15.55 -8.04
N ALA A 12 -22.48 -14.58 -8.90
CA ALA A 12 -21.44 -13.69 -9.36
C ALA A 12 -20.96 -13.04 -8.07
N ILE A 13 -19.89 -13.59 -7.49
CA ILE A 13 -19.03 -12.84 -6.60
C ILE A 13 -18.73 -11.60 -7.43
N PRO A 14 -19.19 -10.40 -7.04
CA PRO A 14 -18.59 -9.24 -7.64
C PRO A 14 -17.12 -9.37 -7.27
N THR A 15 -16.29 -9.76 -8.24
CA THR A 15 -14.91 -9.32 -8.24
C THR A 15 -15.03 -7.84 -8.44
N ASP A 16 -15.35 -7.18 -7.34
CA ASP A 16 -15.21 -5.77 -7.14
C ASP A 16 -13.70 -5.55 -7.17
N GLU A 17 -13.14 -5.63 -8.38
CA GLU A 17 -11.98 -4.85 -8.76
C GLU A 17 -12.43 -3.39 -8.73
N THR A 18 -12.84 -2.89 -7.55
CA THR A 18 -12.75 -1.49 -7.25
C THR A 18 -11.27 -1.22 -7.18
N CYS A 19 -10.65 -1.03 -8.36
CA CYS A 19 -9.60 -0.05 -8.49
C CYS A 19 -10.19 1.23 -7.86
N PRO A 20 -9.72 1.66 -6.68
CA PRO A 20 -10.40 2.71 -5.97
C PRO A 20 -10.14 4.01 -6.71
N ASP A 21 -11.10 4.44 -7.53
CA ASP A 21 -11.16 5.82 -8.02
C ASP A 21 -11.30 6.79 -6.83
N ASP A 22 -11.74 6.27 -5.66
CA ASP A 22 -11.75 6.92 -4.34
C ASP A 22 -10.48 6.64 -3.49
N ALA A 23 -9.35 6.30 -4.10
CA ALA A 23 -8.10 6.13 -3.36
C ALA A 23 -7.67 7.47 -2.76
N THR A 24 -7.86 7.61 -1.43
CA THR A 24 -7.41 8.78 -0.69
C THR A 24 -5.90 9.00 -0.86
N VAL A 25 -5.42 10.23 -0.67
CA VAL A 25 -3.97 10.54 -0.74
C VAL A 25 -3.16 9.61 0.17
N ARG A 26 -3.68 9.24 1.34
CA ARG A 26 -3.03 8.30 2.26
C ARG A 26 -2.86 6.92 1.63
N ASP A 27 -3.91 6.41 0.97
CA ASP A 27 -3.91 5.09 0.34
C ASP A 27 -2.85 5.02 -0.78
N ARG A 28 -2.80 6.04 -1.63
CA ARG A 28 -1.76 6.18 -2.67
C ARG A 28 -0.35 6.21 -2.10
N VAL A 29 -0.16 6.88 -0.96
CA VAL A 29 1.15 6.90 -0.26
C VAL A 29 1.49 5.53 0.29
N TRP A 30 0.51 4.83 0.86
CA TRP A 30 0.68 3.50 1.42
C TRP A 30 1.07 2.50 0.32
N ASP A 31 0.28 2.43 -0.74
CA ASP A 31 0.55 1.59 -1.91
C ASP A 31 1.93 1.89 -2.53
N ALA A 32 2.23 3.16 -2.79
CA ALA A 32 3.52 3.56 -3.31
C ALA A 32 4.69 3.14 -2.43
N THR A 33 4.49 3.15 -1.11
CA THR A 33 5.50 2.72 -0.13
C THR A 33 5.68 1.21 -0.15
N LEU A 34 4.59 0.44 -0.10
CA LEU A 34 4.64 -1.03 -0.20
C LEU A 34 5.30 -1.46 -1.51
N CYS A 35 4.98 -0.79 -2.62
CA CYS A 35 5.58 -1.09 -3.90
C CYS A 35 7.10 -0.80 -3.93
N LEU A 36 7.57 0.21 -3.20
CA LEU A 36 9.01 0.44 -3.04
C LEU A 36 9.67 -0.69 -2.25
N LEU A 37 9.03 -1.13 -1.17
CA LEU A 37 9.53 -2.20 -0.32
C LEU A 37 9.58 -3.54 -1.07
N THR A 38 8.55 -3.88 -1.87
CA THR A 38 8.48 -5.14 -2.63
C THR A 38 9.46 -5.17 -3.80
N ALA A 39 9.62 -4.05 -4.52
CA ALA A 39 10.51 -4.00 -5.68
C ALA A 39 11.98 -4.09 -5.29
N ARG A 40 12.35 -3.44 -4.18
CA ARG A 40 13.70 -3.52 -3.62
C ARG A 40 13.66 -3.01 -2.18
N PRO A 41 13.89 -3.83 -1.15
CA PRO A 41 13.89 -3.41 0.26
C PRO A 41 15.17 -2.62 0.59
N ILE A 42 15.36 -1.49 -0.10
CA ILE A 42 16.43 -0.52 0.15
C ILE A 42 15.83 0.71 0.82
N PRO A 43 16.63 1.42 1.63
CA PRO A 43 16.20 2.68 2.20
C PRO A 43 15.77 3.66 1.10
N PHE A 44 14.70 4.42 1.35
CA PHE A 44 14.18 5.41 0.42
C PHE A 44 13.83 6.71 1.13
N GLN A 45 13.72 7.78 0.35
CA GLN A 45 13.37 9.11 0.87
C GLN A 45 11.92 9.43 0.54
N ALA A 46 11.29 10.31 1.33
CA ALA A 46 9.88 10.69 1.17
C ALA A 46 9.55 11.24 -0.24
N TRP A 47 10.48 11.94 -0.89
CA TRP A 47 10.29 12.41 -2.27
C TRP A 47 10.10 11.27 -3.28
N ARG A 48 10.67 10.09 -3.02
CA ARG A 48 10.55 8.92 -3.88
C ARG A 48 9.13 8.37 -3.83
N VAL A 49 8.56 8.31 -2.62
CA VAL A 49 7.15 7.95 -2.39
C VAL A 49 6.23 8.96 -3.07
N ARG A 50 6.52 10.27 -2.91
CA ARG A 50 5.79 11.34 -3.59
C ARG A 50 5.75 11.15 -5.11
N ARG A 51 6.92 10.92 -5.72
CA ARG A 51 7.06 10.71 -7.17
C ARG A 51 6.30 9.47 -7.62
N ARG A 52 6.39 8.37 -6.86
CA ARG A 52 5.71 7.11 -7.16
C ARG A 52 4.19 7.25 -7.05
N ALA A 53 3.69 7.94 -6.03
CA ALA A 53 2.27 8.18 -5.79
C ALA A 53 1.65 9.25 -6.72
N GLY A 54 2.46 9.92 -7.56
CA GLY A 54 1.99 10.98 -8.45
C GLY A 54 1.48 12.23 -7.71
N LEU A 55 1.99 12.50 -6.51
CA LEU A 55 1.50 13.59 -5.64
C LEU A 55 2.32 14.86 -5.80
N GLY A 56 1.65 16.01 -5.74
CA GLY A 56 2.30 17.32 -5.67
C GLY A 56 2.84 17.66 -4.27
N ASP A 57 3.66 18.72 -4.18
CA ASP A 57 4.30 19.20 -2.94
C ASP A 57 3.31 19.55 -1.82
N SER A 58 2.07 19.95 -2.15
CA SER A 58 1.01 20.23 -1.17
C SER A 58 0.66 19.04 -0.26
N ASN A 59 1.00 17.82 -0.67
CA ASN A 59 0.74 16.59 0.09
C ASN A 59 1.91 16.12 0.96
N ASP A 60 3.02 16.88 1.02
CA ASP A 60 4.22 16.47 1.76
C ASP A 60 3.92 16.15 3.24
N ARG A 61 3.08 16.97 3.88
CA ARG A 61 2.62 16.72 5.26
C ARG A 61 1.88 15.39 5.39
N THR A 62 0.99 15.07 4.44
CA THR A 62 0.24 13.80 4.42
C THR A 62 1.17 12.61 4.18
N ILE A 63 2.16 12.77 3.29
CA ILE A 63 3.16 11.73 3.00
C ILE A 63 3.94 11.41 4.28
N ARG A 64 4.53 12.43 4.91
CA ARG A 64 5.30 12.26 6.15
C ARG A 64 4.45 11.64 7.26
N ARG A 65 3.22 12.14 7.46
CA ARG A 65 2.29 11.59 8.46
C ARG A 65 2.00 10.11 8.22
N THR A 66 1.78 9.71 6.97
CA THR A 66 1.50 8.33 6.59
C THR A 66 2.72 7.43 6.78
N LEU A 67 3.91 7.89 6.40
CA LEU A 67 5.16 7.16 6.64
C LEU A 67 5.43 6.96 8.13
N THR A 68 5.15 7.97 8.97
CA THR A 68 5.21 7.82 10.42
C THR A 68 4.25 6.74 10.92
N VAL A 69 3.00 6.72 10.46
CA VAL A 69 2.03 5.67 10.83
C VAL A 69 2.51 4.30 10.37
N MET A 70 3.11 4.18 9.18
CA MET A 70 3.70 2.93 8.71
C MET A 70 4.88 2.49 9.60
N ALA A 71 5.69 3.44 10.07
CA ALA A 71 6.77 3.14 11.00
C ALA A 71 6.27 2.69 12.38
N GLU A 72 5.27 3.37 12.94
CA GLU A 72 4.59 2.96 14.18
C GLU A 72 3.95 1.56 14.05
N ALA A 73 3.49 1.20 12.85
CA ALA A 73 2.95 -0.12 12.54
C ALA A 73 4.02 -1.20 12.25
N GLY A 74 5.31 -0.85 12.31
CA GLY A 74 6.46 -1.74 12.12
C GLY A 74 6.83 -2.02 10.66
N TRP A 75 6.16 -1.38 9.69
CA TRP A 75 6.48 -1.53 8.26
C TRP A 75 7.74 -0.78 7.86
N LEU A 76 8.05 0.31 8.55
CA LEU A 76 9.21 1.14 8.29
C LEU A 76 9.96 1.41 9.59
N GLU A 77 11.23 1.75 9.44
CA GLU A 77 12.02 2.34 10.51
C GLU A 77 12.53 3.70 10.05
N HIS A 78 12.51 4.67 10.96
CA HIS A 78 12.93 6.03 10.69
C HIS A 78 13.79 6.53 11.84
N GLU A 79 15.04 6.85 11.53
CA GLU A 79 15.92 7.49 12.49
C GLU A 79 15.56 8.97 12.65
N PRO A 80 15.51 9.49 13.89
CA PRO A 80 15.30 10.91 14.11
C PRO A 80 16.38 11.74 13.40
N ASN A 81 15.97 12.81 12.72
CA ASN A 81 16.80 13.63 11.81
C ASN A 81 17.31 12.97 10.51
N SER A 82 16.96 11.72 10.25
CA SER A 82 17.28 11.11 8.96
C SER A 82 16.27 11.48 7.87
N LYS A 83 16.74 11.58 6.63
CA LYS A 83 15.87 11.73 5.44
C LYS A 83 15.46 10.37 4.87
N TRP A 84 16.03 9.29 5.39
CA TRP A 84 15.90 7.94 4.88
C TRP A 84 14.93 7.14 5.74
N TRP A 85 14.04 6.43 5.07
CA TRP A 85 13.11 5.45 5.62
C TRP A 85 13.65 4.08 5.27
N HIS A 86 13.80 3.25 6.29
CA HIS A 86 14.31 1.89 6.19
C HIS A 86 13.13 0.92 6.18
N PRO A 87 13.23 -0.23 5.49
CA PRO A 87 12.27 -1.32 5.69
C PRO A 87 12.29 -1.72 7.17
N GLY A 88 11.11 -1.84 7.77
CA GLY A 88 10.98 -2.33 9.15
C GLY A 88 10.82 -3.85 9.20
N PRO A 89 10.85 -4.45 10.40
CA PRO A 89 10.79 -5.91 10.58
C PRO A 89 9.53 -6.53 9.98
N LYS A 90 8.39 -5.83 10.03
CA LYS A 90 7.14 -6.34 9.44
C LYS A 90 7.18 -6.36 7.92
N ALA A 91 7.89 -5.42 7.30
CA ALA A 91 8.10 -5.45 5.87
C ALA A 91 8.99 -6.63 5.50
N ASP A 92 10.05 -6.88 6.27
CA ASP A 92 10.92 -8.04 6.08
C ASP A 92 10.14 -9.35 6.20
N GLU A 93 9.42 -9.58 7.31
CA GLU A 93 8.62 -10.80 7.53
C GLU A 93 7.57 -11.05 6.43
N ARG A 94 6.95 -10.00 5.90
CA ARG A 94 5.87 -10.11 4.91
C ARG A 94 6.37 -10.16 3.46
N LEU A 95 7.57 -9.66 3.19
CA LEU A 95 8.11 -9.53 1.83
C LEU A 95 9.25 -10.53 1.55
N ASP A 96 9.93 -11.04 2.58
CA ASP A 96 10.90 -12.14 2.48
C ASP A 96 10.19 -13.50 2.28
N ALA A 97 8.93 -13.61 2.72
CA ALA A 97 8.11 -14.81 2.54
C ALA A 97 7.57 -15.01 1.09
N ALA A 98 8.11 -14.29 0.11
CA ALA A 98 7.63 -14.25 -1.29
C ALA A 98 8.61 -14.87 -2.29
#